data_AF-A0A2R3Q9S6-F1
#
_entry.id   AF-A0A2R3Q9S6-F1
#
_cell.length_a   1.000
_cell.length_b   1.000
_cell.length_c   1.000
_cell.angle_alpha   90.00
_cell.angle_beta   90.00
_cell.angle_gamma   90.00
#
_symmetry.space_group_name_H-M   'P 1'
#
loop_
_entity.id
_entity.type
_entity.pdbx_description
1 polymer ?
#
loop_
_entity_poly.entity_id
_entity_poly.type
_entity_poly.pdbx_seq_one_letter_code
_entity_poly.pdbx_strand_id
1 'polypeptide(L)'
;MTPDALLQELLQAGIEPGLTPDGEHITVPAGRLTDSQRAAIRQFKRELIERLQESARLTIELLAAAMRACDHWGDGPEAREQMRQDMLATPPRQRADLLEYLQREYGRPRHAD
;
A
#
# COMPACT_ATOMS: atom_id res chain seq x y z
N MET A 1 -7.44 -19.23 -11.12
CA MET A 1 -6.46 -18.19 -10.70
C MET A 1 -7.24 -17.01 -10.19
N THR A 2 -6.87 -16.47 -9.03
CA THR A 2 -7.51 -15.28 -8.42
C THR A 2 -6.64 -14.04 -8.64
N PRO A 3 -7.17 -12.81 -8.51
CA PRO A 3 -6.38 -11.59 -8.59
C PRO A 3 -5.24 -11.56 -7.56
N ASP A 4 -5.51 -12.07 -6.36
CA ASP A 4 -4.53 -12.18 -5.26
C ASP A 4 -3.39 -13.15 -5.61
N ALA A 5 -3.72 -14.34 -6.12
CA ALA A 5 -2.72 -15.32 -6.55
C ALA A 5 -1.85 -14.79 -7.69
N LEU A 6 -2.43 -14.03 -8.62
CA LEU A 6 -1.70 -13.38 -9.70
C LEU A 6 -0.73 -12.32 -9.17
N LEU A 7 -1.16 -11.45 -8.25
CA LEU A 7 -0.27 -10.48 -7.60
C LEU A 7 0.88 -11.18 -6.89
N GLN A 8 0.61 -12.24 -6.15
CA GLN A 8 1.63 -13.00 -5.45
C GLN A 8 2.62 -13.66 -6.42
N GLU A 9 2.14 -14.22 -7.53
CA GLU A 9 2.98 -14.80 -8.58
C GLU A 9 3.90 -13.75 -9.23
N LEU A 10 3.36 -12.56 -9.54
CA LEU A 10 4.16 -11.45 -10.07
C LEU A 10 5.26 -11.04 -9.09
N LEU A 11 4.92 -10.87 -7.80
CA LEU A 11 5.89 -10.53 -6.77
C LEU A 11 6.96 -11.61 -6.58
N GLN A 12 6.58 -12.90 -6.62
CA GLN A 12 7.53 -14.03 -6.58
C GLN A 12 8.47 -14.05 -7.79
N ALA A 13 8.00 -13.59 -8.96
CA ALA A 13 8.81 -13.40 -10.15
C ALA A 13 9.67 -12.12 -10.12
N GLY A 14 9.62 -11.34 -9.03
CA GLY A 14 10.30 -10.04 -8.90
C GLY A 14 9.70 -8.97 -9.80
N ILE A 15 8.42 -9.08 -10.13
CA ILE A 15 7.64 -8.13 -10.91
C ILE A 15 6.73 -7.38 -9.94
N GLU A 16 7.02 -6.11 -9.72
CA GLU A 16 6.18 -5.25 -8.89
C GLU A 16 5.17 -4.52 -9.79
N PRO A 17 3.87 -4.91 -9.77
CA PRO A 17 2.84 -4.19 -10.49
C PRO A 17 2.55 -2.86 -9.79
N GLY A 18 2.68 -1.77 -10.53
CA GLY A 18 2.31 -0.43 -10.10
C GLY A 18 1.01 0.04 -10.77
N LEU A 19 0.57 1.24 -10.39
CA LEU A 19 -0.45 1.98 -11.13
C LEU A 19 0.20 3.10 -11.95
N THR A 20 -0.48 3.55 -13.00
CA THR A 20 -0.15 4.81 -13.65
C THR A 20 -0.41 5.98 -12.70
N PRO A 21 0.20 7.17 -12.94
CA PRO A 21 -0.06 8.35 -12.13
C PRO A 21 -1.54 8.69 -11.98
N ASP A 22 -2.33 8.48 -13.04
CA ASP A 22 -3.79 8.68 -13.05
C ASP A 22 -4.58 7.57 -12.33
N GLY A 23 -3.91 6.47 -11.95
CA GLY A 23 -4.53 5.35 -11.24
C GLY A 23 -5.45 4.46 -12.10
N GLU A 24 -5.59 4.74 -13.39
CA GLU A 24 -6.52 4.04 -14.30
C GLU A 24 -5.92 2.79 -14.99
N HIS A 25 -4.59 2.65 -14.98
CA HIS A 25 -3.90 1.56 -15.67
C HIS A 25 -2.83 0.93 -14.78
N ILE A 26 -2.54 -0.35 -15.02
CA ILE A 26 -1.48 -1.09 -14.34
C ILE A 26 -0.18 -0.89 -15.11
N THR A 27 0.88 -0.55 -14.39
CA THR A 27 2.25 -0.48 -14.90
C THR A 27 3.01 -1.72 -14.46
N VAL A 28 3.77 -2.31 -15.38
CA VAL A 28 4.57 -3.51 -15.17
C VAL A 28 5.89 -3.33 -15.92
N PRO A 29 7.02 -3.76 -15.36
CA PRO A 29 8.30 -3.67 -16.04
C PRO A 29 8.27 -4.44 -17.37
N ALA A 30 8.66 -3.76 -18.45
CA ALA A 30 8.62 -4.32 -19.79
C ALA A 30 9.55 -5.53 -19.92
N GLY A 31 9.13 -6.53 -20.70
CA GLY A 31 9.93 -7.73 -21.02
C GLY A 31 10.03 -8.79 -19.91
N ARG A 32 9.41 -8.57 -18.74
CA ARG A 32 9.41 -9.55 -17.63
C ARG A 32 8.21 -10.50 -17.62
N LEU A 33 7.13 -10.14 -18.29
CA LEU A 33 5.87 -10.89 -18.27
C LEU A 33 5.82 -12.00 -19.31
N THR A 34 5.38 -13.19 -18.88
CA THR A 34 5.01 -14.30 -19.78
C THR A 34 3.66 -14.05 -20.45
N ASP A 35 3.36 -14.77 -21.53
CA ASP A 35 2.07 -14.68 -22.22
C ASP A 35 0.89 -15.05 -21.32
N SER A 36 1.06 -16.06 -20.45
CA SER A 36 0.06 -16.45 -19.46
C SER A 36 -0.21 -15.33 -18.45
N GLN A 37 0.84 -14.67 -17.95
CA GLN A 37 0.70 -13.53 -17.04
C GLN A 37 0.02 -12.34 -17.72
N ARG A 38 0.35 -12.06 -18.98
CA ARG A 38 -0.32 -11.02 -19.77
C ARG A 38 -1.81 -11.31 -19.95
N ALA A 39 -2.18 -12.55 -20.23
CA ALA A 39 -3.57 -12.97 -20.34
C ALA A 39 -4.30 -12.82 -19.01
N ALA A 40 -3.68 -13.23 -17.91
CA ALA A 40 -4.23 -13.12 -16.56
C ALA A 40 -4.42 -11.65 -16.12
N ILE A 41 -3.42 -10.78 -16.37
CA ILE A 41 -3.53 -9.34 -16.08
C ILE A 41 -4.66 -8.70 -16.88
N ARG A 42 -4.87 -9.09 -18.15
CA ARG A 42 -5.99 -8.59 -18.95
C ARG A 42 -7.34 -9.09 -18.42
N GLN A 43 -7.40 -10.34 -18.00
CA GLN A 43 -8.61 -10.96 -17.44
C GLN A 43 -9.05 -10.27 -16.15
N PHE A 44 -8.11 -10.07 -15.22
CA PHE A 44 -8.38 -9.50 -13.90
C PHE A 44 -8.05 -8.00 -13.80
N LYS A 45 -7.90 -7.31 -14.93
CA LYS A 45 -7.37 -5.93 -14.98
C LYS A 45 -8.09 -5.00 -14.02
N ARG A 46 -9.42 -5.04 -14.02
CA ARG A 46 -10.25 -4.15 -13.21
C ARG A 46 -10.07 -4.44 -11.70
N GLU A 47 -10.18 -5.70 -11.31
CA GLU A 47 -10.00 -6.12 -9.91
C GLU A 47 -8.59 -5.81 -9.40
N LEU A 48 -7.57 -5.96 -10.25
CA LEU A 48 -6.20 -5.58 -9.92
C LEU A 48 -6.05 -4.07 -9.70
N ILE A 49 -6.66 -3.24 -10.57
CA ILE A 49 -6.66 -1.78 -10.39
C ILE A 49 -7.33 -1.42 -9.07
N GLU A 50 -8.53 -1.96 -8.81
CA GLU A 50 -9.28 -1.70 -7.57
C GLU A 50 -8.45 -2.08 -6.33
N ARG A 51 -7.80 -3.25 -6.34
CA ARG A 51 -6.94 -3.69 -5.24
C ARG A 51 -5.69 -2.85 -5.06
N LEU A 52 -5.03 -2.44 -6.14
CA LEU A 52 -3.86 -1.56 -6.06
C LEU A 52 -4.25 -0.16 -5.57
N GLN A 53 -5.41 0.36 -6.00
CA GLN A 53 -5.96 1.62 -5.51
C GLN A 53 -6.31 1.53 -4.03
N GLU A 54 -6.94 0.44 -3.59
CA GLU A 54 -7.24 0.18 -2.17
C GLU A 54 -5.95 0.11 -1.34
N SER A 55 -4.94 -0.63 -1.81
CA SER A 55 -3.63 -0.70 -1.16
C SER A 55 -2.94 0.67 -1.08
N ALA A 56 -3.05 1.50 -2.12
CA ALA A 56 -2.51 2.85 -2.12
C ALA A 56 -3.24 3.76 -1.11
N ARG A 57 -4.57 3.70 -1.07
CA ARG A 57 -5.39 4.41 -0.08
C ARG A 57 -5.02 4.01 1.35
N LEU A 58 -4.97 2.70 1.63
CA LEU A 58 -4.56 2.18 2.95
C LEU A 58 -3.17 2.68 3.34
N THR A 59 -2.22 2.72 2.40
CA THR A 59 -0.87 3.21 2.67
C THR A 59 -0.88 4.71 3.00
N ILE A 60 -1.67 5.53 2.29
CA ILE A 60 -1.80 6.96 2.58
C ILE A 60 -2.42 7.16 3.97
N GLU A 61 -3.48 6.43 4.30
CA GLU A 61 -4.12 6.51 5.62
C GLU A 61 -3.18 6.05 6.74
N LEU A 62 -2.40 4.99 6.51
CA LEU A 62 -1.39 4.49 7.45
C LEU A 62 -0.32 5.55 7.71
N LEU A 63 0.22 6.16 6.66
CA LEU A 63 1.21 7.22 6.80
C LEU A 63 0.62 8.41 7.56
N ALA A 64 -0.62 8.82 7.26
CA ALA A 64 -1.29 9.90 8.00
C ALA A 64 -1.49 9.55 9.48
N ALA A 65 -1.89 8.32 9.80
CA ALA A 65 -2.03 7.86 11.18
C ALA A 65 -0.68 7.80 11.91
N ALA A 66 0.37 7.36 11.24
CA ALA A 66 1.73 7.33 11.77
C ALA A 66 2.26 8.75 12.03
N MET A 67 1.99 9.71 11.14
CA MET A 67 2.36 11.11 11.39
C MET A 67 1.64 11.70 12.61
N ARG A 68 0.37 11.35 12.84
CA ARG A 68 -0.34 11.73 14.08
C ARG A 68 0.31 11.14 15.33
N ALA A 69 0.81 9.90 15.26
CA ALA A 69 1.57 9.30 16.35
C ALA A 69 2.86 10.09 16.61
N CYS A 70 3.60 10.44 15.56
CA CYS A 70 4.78 11.30 15.67
C CYS A 70 4.47 12.67 16.28
N ASP A 71 3.37 13.30 15.89
CA ASP A 71 2.92 14.57 16.47
C ASP A 71 2.56 14.41 17.97
N HIS A 72 1.98 13.28 18.37
CA HIS A 72 1.65 12.98 19.77
C HIS A 72 2.90 12.90 20.66
N TRP A 73 3.96 12.27 20.17
CA TRP A 73 5.22 12.11 20.90
C TRP A 73 6.18 13.30 20.75
N GLY A 74 5.87 14.26 19.88
CA GLY A 74 6.74 15.41 19.59
C GLY A 74 7.96 15.03 18.75
N ASP A 75 7.85 13.98 17.94
CA ASP A 75 8.94 13.47 17.11
C ASP A 75 9.43 14.52 16.10
N GLY A 76 10.76 14.63 16.02
CA GLY A 76 11.45 15.48 15.04
C GLY A 76 11.39 14.93 13.61
N PRO A 77 11.95 15.69 12.63
CA PRO A 77 11.87 15.34 11.21
C PRO A 77 12.53 13.99 10.87
N GLU A 78 13.64 13.64 11.52
CA GLU A 78 14.33 12.36 11.30
C GLU A 78 13.48 11.17 11.74
N ALA A 79 12.85 11.25 12.91
CA ALA A 79 11.96 10.20 13.41
C ALA A 79 10.70 10.03 12.54
N ARG A 80 10.15 11.14 12.03
CA ARG A 80 9.02 11.11 11.08
C ARG A 80 9.39 10.44 9.76
N GLU A 81 10.58 10.73 9.23
CA GLU A 81 11.06 10.11 8.00
C GLU A 81 11.32 8.61 8.20
N GLN A 82 11.94 8.24 9.32
CA GLN A 82 12.13 6.84 9.69
C GLN A 82 10.78 6.11 9.79
N MET A 83 9.80 6.69 10.50
CA MET A 83 8.45 6.15 10.59
C MET A 83 7.81 5.96 9.22
N ARG A 84 7.97 6.90 8.28
CA ARG A 84 7.49 6.73 6.90
C ARG A 84 8.14 5.53 6.22
N GLN A 85 9.46 5.38 6.34
CA GLN A 85 10.19 4.27 5.74
C GLN A 85 9.75 2.92 6.32
N ASP A 86 9.55 2.84 7.64
CA ASP A 86 9.03 1.64 8.29
C ASP A 86 7.61 1.27 7.81
N MET A 87 6.72 2.26 7.63
CA MET A 87 5.38 2.02 7.09
C MET A 87 5.42 1.55 5.62
N LEU A 88 6.34 2.08 4.81
CA LEU A 88 6.53 1.65 3.43
C LEU A 88 7.18 0.26 3.33
N ALA A 89 8.11 -0.06 4.23
CA ALA A 89 8.72 -1.39 4.34
C ALA A 89 7.74 -2.45 4.84
N THR A 90 6.69 -2.04 5.56
CA THR A 90 5.67 -2.95 6.06
C THR A 90 4.92 -3.61 4.89
N PRO A 91 4.80 -4.95 4.85
CA PRO A 91 4.03 -5.66 3.83
C PRO A 91 2.56 -5.22 3.81
N PRO A 92 1.90 -5.12 2.64
CA PRO A 92 0.52 -4.62 2.50
C PRO A 92 -0.49 -5.33 3.41
N ARG A 93 -0.32 -6.64 3.60
CA ARG A 93 -1.17 -7.45 4.49
C ARG A 93 -1.13 -7.01 5.96
N GLN A 94 -0.02 -6.44 6.42
CA GLN A 94 0.15 -5.94 7.80
C GLN A 94 -0.22 -4.46 7.92
N ARG A 95 -0.27 -3.72 6.81
CA ARG A 95 -0.60 -2.28 6.82
C ARG A 95 -2.00 -2.02 7.35
N ALA A 96 -2.97 -2.89 7.05
CA ALA A 96 -4.34 -2.76 7.54
C ALA A 96 -4.42 -2.90 9.07
N ASP A 97 -3.78 -3.93 9.64
CA ASP A 97 -3.73 -4.12 11.10
C ASP A 97 -3.01 -2.96 11.81
N LEU A 98 -1.88 -2.49 11.26
CA LEU A 98 -1.17 -1.33 11.80
C LEU A 98 -2.01 -0.05 11.72
N LEU A 99 -2.75 0.14 10.63
CA LEU A 99 -3.63 1.29 10.47
C LEU A 99 -4.71 1.29 11.55
N GLU A 100 -5.37 0.16 11.76
CA GLU A 100 -6.39 0.02 12.81
C GLU A 100 -5.80 0.32 14.20
N TYR A 101 -4.62 -0.23 14.50
CA TYR A 101 -3.92 0.04 15.75
C TYR A 101 -3.62 1.53 15.94
N LEU A 102 -3.02 2.18 14.95
CA LEU A 102 -2.67 3.60 15.02
C LEU A 102 -3.91 4.50 15.07
N GLN A 103 -4.99 4.15 14.38
CA GLN A 103 -6.25 4.87 14.47
C GLN A 103 -6.90 4.71 15.85
N ARG A 104 -6.82 3.54 16.46
CA ARG A 104 -7.34 3.30 17.80
C ARG A 104 -6.57 4.10 18.86
N GLU A 105 -5.24 4.10 18.76
CA GLU A 105 -4.36 4.72 19.76
C GLU A 105 -4.24 6.24 19.56
N TYR A 106 -4.15 6.71 18.31
CA TYR A 106 -3.84 8.10 17.95
C TYR A 106 -4.90 8.78 17.06
N GLY A 107 -5.99 8.10 16.69
CA GLY A 107 -7.02 8.62 15.79
C GLY A 107 -8.12 9.44 16.47
N ARG A 108 -8.16 9.50 17.82
CA ARG A 108 -9.05 10.42 18.52
C ARG A 108 -8.39 11.81 18.58
N PRO A 109 -9.02 12.88 18.05
CA PRO A 109 -8.61 14.22 18.43
C PRO A 109 -8.72 14.32 19.96
N ARG A 110 -7.70 14.88 20.62
CA ARG A 110 -7.83 15.31 22.02
C ARG A 110 -9.10 16.15 22.07
N HIS A 111 -10.13 15.67 22.77
CA HIS A 111 -11.24 16.53 23.15
C HIS A 111 -10.61 17.71 23.89
N ALA A 112 -10.75 18.90 23.30
CA ALA A 112 -10.52 20.14 24.00
C ALA A 112 -11.53 20.18 25.15
N ASP A 113 -11.03 20.08 26.37
CA ASP A 113 -11.70 20.55 27.59
C ASP A 113 -11.11 21.94 27.90
#